data_AF-A0A2V5Q8R0-F1
#
_entry.id   AF-A0A2V5Q8R0-F1
#
_cell.length_a   1.000
_cell.length_b   1.000
_cell.length_c   1.000
_cell.angle_alpha   90.00
_cell.angle_beta   90.00
_cell.angle_gamma   90.00
#
_symmetry.space_group_name_H-M   'P 1'
#
loop_
_entity.id
_entity.type
_entity.pdbx_description
1 polymer ?
#
loop_
_entity_poly.entity_id
_entity_poly.type
_entity_poly.pdbx_seq_one_letter_code
_entity_poly.pdbx_strand_id
1 'polypeptide(L)'
;LVVATHGRSFWVLDDVTPLRQAGAQSAAADMILYQPQTALRLHYPDEFDKRQPVGDNPPPGAIIDYYFKTAPKEEVSLEILDSSSKVVRHLSSKEKKEGEQPPEWPDRVERAKTIPPNEGMNRFAWDLRYNDPIQIPGAFYFGVGPRGPLALPGDYQVKLTVGGKSQTVPLHLVIDPRTKGSEEALEKQFTLSMQVNDCVSRLHQAVNEIRDLRSQIQTLHKRFGDDSRLKSSLAAADDLDHKMSEIEQKLIQVNMKGSEGNLAFPNMLNERFETFSHIIEAGDTEPTKPQLDVFQTLSTQSEEQLKKWTQLKTDEVPKVNELIKQANLPALLITEKKTGQSW
;
A
#
# COMPACT_ATOMS: atom_id res chain seq x y z
N LEU A 1 22.43 8.40 22.27
CA LEU A 1 23.86 8.67 22.55
C LEU A 1 24.28 9.90 21.76
N VAL A 2 24.92 10.87 22.40
CA VAL A 2 25.41 12.08 21.71
C VAL A 2 26.93 12.05 21.73
N VAL A 3 27.55 12.22 20.56
CA VAL A 3 29.00 12.31 20.39
C VAL A 3 29.32 13.66 19.79
N ALA A 4 30.25 14.41 20.38
CA ALA A 4 30.66 15.71 19.87
C ALA A 4 32.18 15.78 19.72
N THR A 5 32.64 16.43 18.67
CA THR A 5 34.03 16.89 18.54
C THR A 5 34.15 18.28 19.18
N HIS A 6 35.36 18.75 19.48
CA HIS A 6 35.61 20.07 20.08
C HIS A 6 35.13 21.22 19.15
N GLY A 7 33.83 21.51 19.15
CA GLY A 7 33.20 22.64 18.47
C GLY A 7 32.99 22.52 16.96
N ARG A 8 33.17 21.34 16.33
CA ARG A 8 33.12 21.20 14.86
C ARG A 8 32.02 20.30 14.32
N SER A 9 31.51 19.38 15.12
CA SER A 9 30.43 18.47 14.75
C SER A 9 29.84 17.83 16.01
N PHE A 10 28.54 17.57 16.00
CA PHE A 10 27.90 16.65 16.93
C PHE A 10 27.07 15.64 16.14
N TRP A 11 26.93 14.44 16.68
CA TRP A 11 26.16 13.35 16.11
C TRP A 11 25.28 12.73 17.18
N VAL A 12 24.05 12.39 16.80
CA VAL A 12 23.07 11.78 17.68
C VAL A 12 22.73 10.40 17.15
N LEU A 13 22.87 9.40 18.02
CA LEU A 13 22.27 8.08 17.84
C LEU A 13 21.01 8.02 18.70
N ASP A 14 19.84 8.14 18.07
CA ASP A 14 18.56 8.18 18.76
C ASP A 14 18.25 6.88 19.50
N ASP A 15 18.64 5.73 18.90
CA ASP A 15 18.36 4.41 19.43
C ASP A 15 19.64 3.62 19.73
N VAL A 16 19.91 3.39 21.02
CA VAL A 16 21.05 2.60 21.54
C VAL A 16 20.67 1.15 21.84
N THR A 17 19.43 0.75 21.54
CA THR A 17 18.86 -0.56 21.87
C THR A 17 19.65 -1.73 21.27
N PRO A 18 20.12 -1.69 20.00
CA PRO A 18 20.97 -2.74 19.46
C PRO A 18 22.29 -2.90 20.23
N LEU A 19 22.90 -1.81 20.69
CA LEU A 19 24.16 -1.85 21.45
C LEU A 19 23.99 -2.51 22.83
N ARG A 20 22.82 -2.33 23.46
CA ARG A 20 22.50 -2.98 24.74
C ARG A 20 22.26 -4.48 24.59
N GLN A 21 21.82 -4.91 23.41
CA GLN A 21 21.56 -6.31 23.08
C GLN A 21 22.79 -7.02 22.46
N ALA A 22 23.80 -6.27 22.02
CA ALA A 22 25.03 -6.80 21.48
C ALA A 22 25.90 -7.44 22.60
N GLY A 23 25.76 -8.75 22.78
CA GLY A 23 26.58 -9.57 23.67
C GLY A 23 27.64 -10.39 22.91
N ALA A 24 28.51 -11.10 23.62
CA ALA A 24 29.53 -11.97 23.00
C ALA A 24 28.94 -13.04 22.06
N GLN A 25 27.70 -13.46 22.31
CA GLN A 25 26.97 -14.45 21.52
C GLN A 25 26.40 -13.87 20.21
N SER A 26 26.26 -12.54 20.11
CA SER A 26 25.86 -11.82 18.89
C SER A 26 26.97 -11.84 17.83
N ALA A 27 28.25 -11.89 18.22
CA ALA A 27 29.38 -11.88 17.28
C ALA A 27 29.50 -13.15 16.41
N ALA A 28 28.84 -14.25 16.81
CA ALA A 28 28.87 -15.52 16.10
C ALA A 28 27.63 -15.77 15.23
N ALA A 29 26.56 -14.98 15.39
CA ALA A 29 25.30 -15.20 14.69
C ALA A 29 25.36 -14.73 13.23
N ASP A 30 24.80 -15.53 12.31
CA ASP A 30 24.71 -15.14 10.90
C ASP A 30 23.61 -14.08 10.66
N MET A 31 22.60 -14.04 11.53
CA MET A 31 21.48 -13.11 11.49
C MET A 31 21.03 -12.78 12.92
N ILE A 32 20.72 -11.50 13.17
CA ILE A 32 20.11 -11.04 14.42
C ILE A 32 18.99 -10.06 14.09
N LEU A 33 17.80 -10.31 14.62
CA LEU A 33 16.73 -9.32 14.75
C LEU A 33 16.76 -8.78 16.17
N TYR A 34 17.01 -7.48 16.33
CA TYR A 34 17.03 -6.85 17.64
C TYR A 34 15.60 -6.54 18.08
N GLN A 35 15.32 -6.73 19.38
CA GLN A 35 14.05 -6.27 19.95
C GLN A 35 13.97 -4.74 19.83
N PRO A 36 12.96 -4.18 19.14
CA PRO A 36 12.79 -2.74 19.06
C PRO A 36 12.54 -2.11 20.43
N GLN A 37 12.89 -0.82 20.57
CA GLN A 37 12.37 -0.02 21.68
C GLN A 37 10.84 0.13 21.58
N THR A 38 10.20 0.47 22.70
CA THR A 38 8.77 0.81 22.69
C THR A 38 8.50 1.96 21.72
N ALA A 39 7.66 1.72 20.72
CA ALA A 39 7.27 2.71 19.74
C ALA A 39 6.14 3.59 20.28
N LEU A 40 6.14 4.87 19.87
CA LEU A 40 5.05 5.80 20.15
C LEU A 40 4.24 6.00 18.88
N ARG A 41 2.91 5.94 19.00
CA ARG A 41 1.99 6.21 17.88
C ARG A 41 1.85 7.72 17.60
N LEU A 42 2.94 8.33 17.11
CA LEU A 42 3.02 9.76 16.84
C LEU A 42 2.66 10.10 15.39
N HIS A 43 1.94 11.20 15.23
CA HIS A 43 1.77 11.87 13.93
C HIS A 43 2.98 12.78 13.67
N TYR A 44 3.81 12.40 12.71
CA TYR A 44 4.92 13.21 12.22
C TYR A 44 4.47 14.06 11.03
N PRO A 45 5.00 15.26 10.85
CA PRO A 45 4.80 16.01 9.61
C PRO A 45 5.43 15.24 8.44
N ASP A 46 4.73 15.19 7.31
CA ASP A 46 5.21 14.51 6.09
C ASP A 46 6.37 15.27 5.42
N GLU A 47 6.46 16.60 5.63
CA GLU A 47 7.49 17.46 5.07
C GLU A 47 8.03 18.46 6.10
N PHE A 48 9.31 18.81 5.97
CA PHE A 48 9.95 19.86 6.75
C PHE A 48 10.88 20.69 5.86
N ASP A 49 10.93 22.00 6.10
CA ASP A 49 11.77 22.91 5.33
C ASP A 49 13.26 22.64 5.64
N LYS A 50 14.00 22.16 4.63
CA LYS A 50 15.44 21.89 4.68
C LYS A 50 16.31 23.01 4.09
N ARG A 51 15.76 24.21 3.82
CA ARG A 51 16.50 25.34 3.21
C ARG A 51 17.58 25.93 4.11
N GLN A 52 17.67 25.52 5.37
CA GLN A 52 18.72 25.91 6.31
C GLN A 52 19.44 24.66 6.83
N PRO A 53 20.67 24.77 7.36
CA PRO A 53 21.35 23.64 8.01
C PRO A 53 20.53 23.15 9.22
N VAL A 54 19.78 22.08 9.03
CA VAL A 54 18.99 21.41 10.06
C VAL A 54 19.43 19.96 10.16
N GLY A 55 19.43 19.41 11.38
CA GLY A 55 19.62 17.97 11.57
C GLY A 55 18.39 17.20 11.11
N ASP A 56 18.56 15.90 10.89
CA ASP A 56 17.44 15.03 10.61
C ASP A 56 16.63 14.78 11.89
N ASN A 57 15.30 14.80 11.77
CA ASN A 57 14.43 14.24 12.80
C ASN A 57 14.63 12.71 12.85
N PRO A 58 14.37 12.07 14.01
CA PRO A 58 14.35 10.62 14.08
C PRO A 58 13.33 10.08 13.05
N PRO A 59 13.60 8.91 12.42
CA PRO A 59 12.64 8.31 11.51
C PRO A 59 11.29 8.08 12.19
N PRO A 60 10.17 8.30 11.50
CA PRO A 60 8.85 8.11 12.11
C PRO A 60 8.54 6.64 12.37
N GLY A 61 7.75 6.37 13.40
CA GLY A 61 7.21 5.05 13.70
C GLY A 61 8.11 4.14 14.53
N ALA A 62 8.08 2.83 14.26
CA ALA A 62 8.85 1.82 15.00
C ALA A 62 10.17 1.51 14.29
N ILE A 63 11.28 1.74 14.98
CA ILE A 63 12.63 1.49 14.46
C ILE A 63 12.96 0.01 14.61
N ILE A 64 13.19 -0.65 13.49
CA ILE A 64 13.54 -2.08 13.44
C ILE A 64 14.96 -2.19 12.94
N ASP A 65 15.83 -2.68 13.82
CA ASP A 65 17.23 -2.94 13.52
C ASP A 65 17.47 -4.45 13.40
N TYR A 66 18.26 -4.82 12.39
CA TYR A 66 18.68 -6.20 12.19
C TYR A 66 20.08 -6.26 11.58
N TYR A 67 20.77 -7.36 11.82
CA TYR A 67 22.14 -7.60 11.40
C TYR A 67 22.22 -8.84 10.54
N PHE A 68 23.02 -8.77 9.49
CA PHE A 68 23.48 -9.92 8.71
C PHE A 68 24.99 -9.98 8.72
N LYS A 69 25.56 -11.16 9.00
CA LYS A 69 27.01 -11.37 8.95
C LYS A 69 27.58 -11.21 7.53
N THR A 70 26.80 -11.62 6.55
CA THR A 70 27.08 -11.46 5.11
C THR A 70 25.78 -11.04 4.43
N ALA A 71 25.86 -10.20 3.40
CA ALA A 71 24.68 -9.80 2.64
C ALA A 71 23.91 -11.05 2.12
N PRO A 72 22.61 -11.19 2.44
CA PRO A 72 21.82 -12.31 1.94
C PRO A 72 21.70 -12.31 0.42
N LYS A 73 21.62 -13.51 -0.17
CA LYS A 73 21.35 -13.69 -1.62
C LYS A 73 19.87 -13.94 -1.88
N GLU A 74 19.19 -14.52 -0.90
CA GLU A 74 17.76 -14.76 -0.90
C GLU A 74 16.99 -13.49 -0.54
N GLU A 75 15.69 -13.53 -0.82
CA GLU A 75 14.77 -12.48 -0.36
C GLU A 75 14.74 -12.42 1.16
N VAL A 76 14.86 -11.20 1.68
CA VAL A 76 14.62 -10.88 3.08
C VAL A 76 13.20 -10.36 3.18
N SER A 77 12.42 -10.93 4.10
CA SER A 77 11.09 -10.42 4.42
C SER A 77 10.97 -10.03 5.88
N LEU A 78 10.27 -8.95 6.14
CA LEU A 78 9.93 -8.47 7.46
C LEU A 78 8.41 -8.41 7.58
N GLU A 79 7.87 -9.17 8.52
CA GLU A 79 6.45 -9.22 8.82
C GLU A 79 6.19 -8.59 10.18
N ILE A 80 5.22 -7.68 10.23
CA ILE A 80 4.65 -7.20 11.50
C ILE A 80 3.38 -8.01 11.75
N LEU A 81 3.28 -8.62 12.92
CA LEU A 81 2.16 -9.44 13.33
C LEU A 81 1.47 -8.78 14.53
N ASP A 82 0.15 -8.82 14.56
CA ASP A 82 -0.62 -8.42 15.74
C ASP A 82 -0.57 -9.48 16.86
N SER A 83 -1.23 -9.21 17.97
CA SER A 83 -1.36 -10.12 19.12
C SER A 83 -2.05 -11.46 18.78
N SER A 84 -2.80 -11.52 17.68
CA SER A 84 -3.43 -12.73 17.15
C SER A 84 -2.59 -13.44 16.09
N SER A 85 -1.31 -13.03 15.92
CA SER A 85 -0.39 -13.52 14.89
C SER A 85 -0.85 -13.29 13.45
N LYS A 86 -1.78 -12.34 13.23
CA LYS A 86 -2.20 -11.93 11.89
C LYS A 86 -1.22 -10.91 11.33
N VAL A 87 -0.89 -11.04 10.05
CA VAL A 87 0.00 -10.09 9.36
C VAL A 87 -0.68 -8.72 9.23
N VAL A 88 -0.03 -7.73 9.84
CA VAL A 88 -0.37 -6.30 9.80
C VAL A 88 0.30 -5.65 8.59
N ARG A 89 1.61 -5.85 8.46
CA ARG A 89 2.44 -5.30 7.38
C ARG A 89 3.40 -6.37 6.90
N HIS A 90 3.56 -6.50 5.59
CA HIS A 90 4.57 -7.34 4.98
C HIS A 90 5.50 -6.48 4.11
N LEU A 91 6.80 -6.59 4.35
CA LEU A 91 7.85 -5.87 3.64
C LEU A 91 8.87 -6.85 3.08
N SER A 92 9.44 -6.51 1.93
CA SER A 92 10.40 -7.36 1.22
C SER A 92 11.62 -6.55 0.77
N SER A 93 12.76 -7.20 0.66
CA SER A 93 13.96 -6.65 0.04
C SER A 93 13.90 -6.65 -1.50
N LYS A 94 12.90 -7.31 -2.09
CA LYS A 94 12.65 -7.28 -3.53
C LYS A 94 11.66 -6.17 -3.85
N GLU A 95 12.05 -5.33 -4.80
CA GLU A 95 11.16 -4.33 -5.35
C GLU A 95 10.06 -4.99 -6.17
N LYS A 96 8.81 -4.60 -5.90
CA LYS A 96 7.68 -4.99 -6.72
C LYS A 96 7.66 -4.09 -7.94
N LYS A 97 7.47 -4.66 -9.13
CA LYS A 97 7.22 -3.86 -10.34
C LYS A 97 5.90 -3.10 -10.17
N GLU A 98 6.01 -1.83 -9.85
CA GLU A 98 4.89 -0.90 -9.86
C GLU A 98 4.73 -0.33 -11.28
N GLY A 99 3.53 0.17 -11.60
CA GLY A 99 3.35 0.91 -12.85
C GLY A 99 4.17 2.19 -12.79
N GLU A 100 5.07 2.39 -13.74
CA GLU A 100 5.90 3.59 -13.81
C GLU A 100 5.02 4.82 -14.09
N GLN A 101 5.20 5.86 -13.29
CA GLN A 101 4.68 7.19 -13.56
C GLN A 101 5.80 8.08 -14.09
N PRO A 102 5.49 9.05 -14.97
CA PRO A 102 6.44 10.09 -15.32
C PRO A 102 6.94 10.79 -14.04
N PRO A 103 8.24 11.12 -13.93
CA PRO A 103 8.73 11.93 -12.83
C PRO A 103 8.06 13.32 -12.85
N GLU A 104 7.34 13.67 -11.78
CA GLU A 104 6.64 14.97 -11.67
C GLU A 104 7.36 15.94 -10.74
N TRP A 105 7.82 15.46 -9.59
CA TRP A 105 8.36 16.30 -8.51
C TRP A 105 9.78 15.84 -8.15
N PRO A 106 10.84 16.44 -8.72
CA PRO A 106 12.22 15.96 -8.55
C PRO A 106 12.73 16.09 -7.11
N ASP A 107 12.16 17.02 -6.33
CA ASP A 107 12.52 17.25 -4.94
C ASP A 107 11.69 16.41 -3.95
N ARG A 108 10.72 15.62 -4.45
CA ARG A 108 9.87 14.79 -3.60
C ARG A 108 10.70 13.65 -3.01
N VAL A 109 10.70 13.57 -1.68
CA VAL A 109 11.32 12.45 -0.98
C VAL A 109 10.47 11.19 -1.19
N GLU A 110 11.03 10.19 -1.87
CA GLU A 110 10.36 8.91 -2.02
C GLU A 110 10.40 8.09 -0.74
N ARG A 111 9.30 7.38 -0.46
CA ARG A 111 9.25 6.40 0.63
C ARG A 111 10.05 5.16 0.24
N ALA A 112 10.80 4.61 1.19
CA ALA A 112 11.48 3.34 0.99
C ALA A 112 10.45 2.24 0.68
N LYS A 113 10.52 1.66 -0.52
CA LYS A 113 9.61 0.59 -0.98
C LYS A 113 10.05 -0.79 -0.52
N THR A 114 11.34 -0.93 -0.20
CA THR A 114 11.99 -2.19 0.17
C THR A 114 12.77 -2.05 1.46
N ILE A 115 12.98 -3.18 2.15
CA ILE A 115 13.88 -3.24 3.31
C ILE A 115 15.32 -3.52 2.84
N PRO A 116 16.35 -2.92 3.48
CA PRO A 116 17.74 -3.12 3.09
C PRO A 116 18.28 -4.52 3.45
N PRO A 117 18.81 -5.31 2.50
CA PRO A 117 19.42 -6.62 2.77
C PRO A 117 20.96 -6.53 2.79
N ASN A 118 21.54 -5.52 3.44
CA ASN A 118 22.99 -5.29 3.39
C ASN A 118 23.77 -6.19 4.35
N GLU A 119 25.04 -6.44 4.06
CA GLU A 119 25.98 -6.94 5.06
C GLU A 119 26.13 -5.94 6.21
N GLY A 120 26.18 -6.43 7.44
CA GLY A 120 26.27 -5.61 8.63
C GLY A 120 24.89 -5.18 9.15
N MET A 121 24.84 -3.97 9.72
CA MET A 121 23.65 -3.43 10.36
C MET A 121 22.70 -2.82 9.32
N ASN A 122 21.42 -3.13 9.47
CA ASN A 122 20.33 -2.64 8.67
C ASN A 122 19.26 -2.04 9.58
N ARG A 123 18.58 -1.01 9.07
CA ARG A 123 17.51 -0.32 9.77
C ARG A 123 16.33 -0.12 8.84
N PHE A 124 15.13 -0.36 9.34
CA PHE A 124 13.89 0.02 8.68
C PHE A 124 12.94 0.65 9.69
N ALA A 125 12.33 1.78 9.32
CA ALA A 125 11.34 2.46 10.15
C ALA A 125 9.94 2.05 9.66
N TRP A 126 9.26 1.19 10.42
CA TRP A 126 7.87 0.87 10.14
C TRP A 126 7.01 2.08 10.51
N ASP A 127 6.35 2.66 9.52
CA ASP A 127 5.46 3.83 9.62
C ASP A 127 4.17 3.59 10.43
N LEU A 128 4.10 2.46 11.15
CA LEU A 128 2.99 2.00 11.96
C LEU A 128 1.72 1.72 11.16
N ARG A 129 1.80 1.61 9.83
CA ARG A 129 0.63 1.36 8.99
C ARG A 129 0.48 -0.12 8.66
N TYR A 130 -0.77 -0.54 8.53
CA TYR A 130 -1.13 -1.81 7.91
C TYR A 130 -0.68 -1.83 6.44
N ASN A 131 -0.79 -2.98 5.78
CA ASN A 131 -0.61 -3.05 4.33
C ASN A 131 -1.55 -2.07 3.63
N ASP A 132 -0.99 -1.38 2.64
CA ASP A 132 -1.74 -0.50 1.75
C ASP A 132 -2.80 -1.32 0.98
N PRO A 133 -3.91 -0.70 0.54
CA PRO A 133 -4.89 -1.42 -0.27
C PRO A 133 -4.24 -1.89 -1.58
N ILE A 134 -4.89 -2.82 -2.28
CA ILE A 134 -4.46 -3.22 -3.64
C ILE A 134 -4.18 -1.96 -4.44
N GLN A 135 -3.01 -1.83 -5.07
CA GLN A 135 -2.66 -0.62 -5.83
C GLN A 135 -3.17 -0.72 -7.27
N ILE A 136 -3.49 0.42 -7.88
CA ILE A 136 -3.74 0.52 -9.33
C ILE A 136 -2.42 0.96 -9.99
N PRO A 137 -1.78 0.11 -10.82
CA PRO A 137 -0.53 0.48 -11.48
C PRO A 137 -0.68 1.78 -12.29
N GLY A 138 0.19 2.75 -12.03
CA GLY A 138 0.23 4.04 -12.72
C GLY A 138 -0.88 5.03 -12.35
N ALA A 139 -1.70 4.78 -11.31
CA ALA A 139 -2.75 5.72 -10.90
C ALA A 139 -2.19 6.97 -10.21
N PHE A 140 -2.62 8.16 -10.66
CA PHE A 140 -2.20 9.44 -10.11
C PHE A 140 -3.02 9.82 -8.88
N TYR A 141 -2.35 10.44 -7.90
CA TYR A 141 -2.96 11.01 -6.71
C TYR A 141 -2.37 12.39 -6.46
N PHE A 142 -3.17 13.31 -5.91
CA PHE A 142 -2.71 14.67 -5.61
C PHE A 142 -1.57 14.69 -4.58
N GLY A 143 -1.53 13.70 -3.67
CA GLY A 143 -0.46 13.55 -2.69
C GLY A 143 0.05 12.12 -2.58
N VAL A 144 0.01 11.58 -1.36
CA VAL A 144 0.32 10.17 -1.12
C VAL A 144 -0.94 9.37 -1.41
N GLY A 145 -0.85 8.39 -2.31
CA GLY A 145 -1.98 7.50 -2.63
C GLY A 145 -2.48 6.73 -1.39
N PRO A 146 -3.61 6.01 -1.52
CA PRO A 146 -4.26 5.32 -0.40
C PRO A 146 -3.29 4.44 0.40
N ARG A 147 -3.33 4.60 1.72
CA ARG A 147 -2.47 3.89 2.67
C ARG A 147 -3.28 2.98 3.57
N GLY A 148 -2.62 1.95 4.10
CA GLY A 148 -3.18 1.14 5.16
C GLY A 148 -3.40 1.97 6.44
N PRO A 149 -4.39 1.61 7.27
CA PRO A 149 -4.69 2.34 8.49
C PRO A 149 -3.54 2.31 9.49
N LEU A 150 -3.43 3.33 10.33
CA LEU A 150 -2.50 3.35 11.44
C LEU A 150 -2.83 2.27 12.46
N ALA A 151 -1.80 1.57 12.95
CA ALA A 151 -1.92 0.54 13.95
C ALA A 151 -2.38 1.10 15.30
N LEU A 152 -3.21 0.32 16.00
CA LEU A 152 -3.64 0.63 17.36
C LEU A 152 -2.49 0.42 18.35
N PRO A 153 -2.43 1.20 19.45
CA PRO A 153 -1.59 0.85 20.59
C PRO A 153 -1.84 -0.60 21.03
N GLY A 154 -0.77 -1.33 21.33
CA GLY A 154 -0.85 -2.73 21.70
C GLY A 154 0.46 -3.49 21.48
N ASP A 155 0.37 -4.80 21.67
CA ASP A 155 1.47 -5.73 21.50
C ASP A 155 1.48 -6.31 20.07
N TYR A 156 2.65 -6.21 19.44
CA TYR A 156 2.94 -6.74 18.12
C TYR A 156 4.18 -7.63 18.18
N GLN A 157 4.44 -8.34 17.09
CA GLN A 157 5.67 -9.07 16.87
C GLN A 157 6.29 -8.65 15.55
N VAL A 158 7.61 -8.57 15.51
CA VAL A 158 8.37 -8.41 14.27
C VAL A 158 9.00 -9.75 13.94
N LYS A 159 8.77 -10.25 12.73
CA LYS A 159 9.36 -11.48 12.23
C LYS A 159 10.22 -11.20 11.01
N LEU A 160 11.52 -11.42 11.15
CA LEU A 160 12.50 -11.35 10.06
C LEU A 160 12.72 -12.75 9.50
N THR A 161 12.62 -12.92 8.19
CA THR A 161 12.83 -14.21 7.52
C THR A 161 13.81 -14.06 6.35
N VAL A 162 14.77 -14.98 6.25
CA VAL A 162 15.70 -15.08 5.13
C VAL A 162 16.07 -16.55 4.89
N GLY A 163 16.03 -17.01 3.63
CA GLY A 163 16.41 -18.38 3.28
C GLY A 163 15.72 -19.48 4.10
N GLY A 164 14.46 -19.27 4.49
CA GLY A 164 13.67 -20.20 5.32
C GLY A 164 13.97 -20.18 6.83
N LYS A 165 14.95 -19.40 7.29
CA LYS A 165 15.20 -19.14 8.71
C LYS A 165 14.45 -17.90 9.14
N SER A 166 13.84 -17.92 10.34
CA SER A 166 13.14 -16.75 10.90
C SER A 166 13.53 -16.47 12.33
N GLN A 167 13.57 -15.19 12.71
CA GLN A 167 13.61 -14.72 14.09
C GLN A 167 12.40 -13.82 14.34
N THR A 168 11.82 -13.95 15.53
CA THR A 168 10.66 -13.16 15.96
C THR A 168 10.98 -12.51 17.29
N VAL A 169 10.70 -11.21 17.41
CA VAL A 169 10.86 -10.42 18.64
C VAL A 169 9.59 -9.62 18.93
N PRO A 170 9.29 -9.33 20.20
CA PRO A 170 8.15 -8.49 20.54
C PRO A 170 8.38 -7.03 20.14
N LEU A 171 7.31 -6.32 19.80
CA LEU A 171 7.27 -4.88 19.57
C LEU A 171 6.08 -4.30 20.33
N HIS A 172 6.34 -3.34 21.20
CA HIS A 172 5.30 -2.65 21.96
C HIS A 172 5.01 -1.29 21.33
N LEU A 173 3.76 -1.04 20.95
CA LEU A 173 3.30 0.25 20.46
C LEU A 173 2.41 0.88 21.52
N VAL A 174 2.77 2.08 22.00
CA VAL A 174 1.95 2.80 22.98
C VAL A 174 1.36 4.07 22.39
N ILE A 175 0.25 4.52 22.99
CA ILE A 175 -0.44 5.74 22.61
C ILE A 175 0.48 6.96 22.76
N ASP A 176 0.25 7.99 21.95
CA ASP A 176 0.85 9.30 22.18
C ASP A 176 0.46 9.80 23.57
N PRO A 177 1.43 10.12 24.46
CA PRO A 177 1.12 10.62 25.80
C PRO A 177 0.23 11.87 25.83
N ARG A 178 0.22 12.66 24.74
CA ARG A 178 -0.62 13.85 24.57
C ARG A 178 -2.10 13.52 24.32
N THR A 179 -2.40 12.31 23.87
CA THR A 179 -3.76 11.83 23.55
C THR A 179 -4.19 10.67 24.44
N LYS A 180 -3.54 10.51 25.60
CA LYS A 180 -3.91 9.51 26.61
C LYS A 180 -5.40 9.60 26.96
N GLY A 181 -6.10 8.47 26.99
CA GLY A 181 -7.55 8.40 27.21
C GLY A 181 -8.38 8.28 25.92
N SER A 182 -7.75 8.44 24.75
CA SER A 182 -8.41 8.29 23.44
C SER A 182 -8.40 6.85 22.91
N GLU A 183 -8.05 5.84 23.71
CA GLU A 183 -7.94 4.44 23.25
C GLU A 183 -9.25 3.92 22.61
N GLU A 184 -10.41 4.14 23.24
CA GLU A 184 -11.71 3.74 22.68
C GLU A 184 -12.03 4.49 21.37
N ALA A 185 -11.69 5.77 21.32
CA ALA A 185 -11.88 6.60 20.12
C ALA A 185 -11.02 6.10 18.96
N LEU A 186 -9.76 5.70 19.24
CA LEU A 186 -8.85 5.11 18.28
C LEU A 186 -9.37 3.77 17.75
N GLU A 187 -9.95 2.91 18.58
CA GLU A 187 -10.54 1.64 18.12
C GLU A 187 -11.67 1.86 17.09
N LYS A 188 -12.55 2.85 17.34
CA LYS A 188 -13.63 3.21 16.41
C LYS A 188 -13.08 3.82 15.12
N GLN A 189 -12.07 4.69 15.22
CA GLN A 189 -11.38 5.27 14.07
C GLN A 189 -10.69 4.20 13.23
N PHE A 190 -9.97 3.28 13.86
CA PHE A 190 -9.30 2.16 13.21
C PHE A 190 -10.31 1.26 12.48
N THR A 191 -11.44 0.97 13.11
CA THR A 191 -12.53 0.20 12.49
C THR A 191 -13.02 0.85 11.20
N LEU A 192 -13.31 2.16 11.22
CA LEU A 192 -13.72 2.90 10.03
C LEU A 192 -12.61 2.92 8.96
N SER A 193 -11.36 3.13 9.37
CA SER A 193 -10.22 3.21 8.46
C SER A 193 -9.94 1.87 7.78
N MET A 194 -10.10 0.76 8.50
CA MET A 194 -10.07 -0.60 7.94
C MET A 194 -11.19 -0.83 6.91
N GLN A 195 -12.42 -0.36 7.19
CA GLN A 195 -13.53 -0.46 6.25
C GLN A 195 -13.29 0.37 4.97
N VAL A 196 -12.73 1.57 5.11
CA VAL A 196 -12.31 2.40 3.97
C VAL A 196 -11.24 1.69 3.15
N ASN A 197 -10.21 1.16 3.81
CA ASN A 197 -9.13 0.42 3.15
C ASN A 197 -9.65 -0.78 2.35
N ASP A 198 -10.61 -1.55 2.90
CA ASP A 198 -11.26 -2.66 2.19
C ASP A 198 -12.05 -2.18 0.97
N CYS A 199 -12.87 -1.13 1.13
CA CYS A 199 -13.62 -0.52 0.02
C CYS A 199 -12.71 -0.06 -1.12
N VAL A 200 -11.60 0.61 -0.78
CA VAL A 200 -10.58 1.05 -1.75
C VAL A 200 -9.93 -0.14 -2.43
N SER A 201 -9.55 -1.17 -1.68
CA SER A 201 -8.94 -2.39 -2.21
C SER A 201 -9.86 -3.10 -3.22
N ARG A 202 -11.15 -3.26 -2.89
CA ARG A 202 -12.15 -3.85 -3.79
C ARG A 202 -12.38 -3.01 -5.05
N LEU A 203 -12.42 -1.68 -4.90
CA LEU A 203 -12.51 -0.75 -6.02
C LEU A 203 -11.30 -0.89 -6.96
N HIS A 204 -10.09 -0.88 -6.40
CA HIS A 204 -8.84 -1.00 -7.15
C HIS A 204 -8.74 -2.35 -7.86
N GLN A 205 -9.19 -3.43 -7.22
CA GLN A 205 -9.24 -4.75 -7.83
C GLN A 205 -10.16 -4.75 -9.06
N ALA A 206 -11.36 -4.17 -8.97
CA ALA A 206 -12.27 -4.06 -10.11
C ALA A 206 -11.67 -3.25 -11.27
N VAL A 207 -11.02 -2.11 -10.98
CA VAL A 207 -10.33 -1.31 -12.01
C VAL A 207 -9.20 -2.11 -12.67
N ASN A 208 -8.40 -2.84 -11.89
CA ASN A 208 -7.32 -3.67 -12.40
C ASN A 208 -7.84 -4.78 -13.32
N GLU A 209 -8.92 -5.47 -12.93
CA GLU A 209 -9.55 -6.51 -13.75
C GLU A 209 -10.12 -5.94 -15.07
N ILE A 210 -10.79 -4.79 -15.01
CA ILE A 210 -11.30 -4.08 -16.21
C ILE A 210 -10.16 -3.74 -17.17
N ARG A 211 -9.06 -3.16 -16.66
CA ARG A 211 -7.90 -2.78 -17.48
C ARG A 211 -7.19 -3.97 -18.10
N ASP A 212 -7.10 -5.09 -17.37
CA ASP A 212 -6.52 -6.32 -17.88
C ASP A 212 -7.35 -6.90 -19.04
N LEU A 213 -8.67 -7.00 -18.87
CA LEU A 213 -9.56 -7.46 -19.93
C LEU A 213 -9.54 -6.54 -21.15
N ARG A 214 -9.54 -5.22 -20.95
CA ARG A 214 -9.40 -4.25 -22.05
C ARG A 214 -8.12 -4.47 -22.83
N SER A 215 -6.99 -4.73 -22.15
CA SER A 215 -5.71 -5.04 -22.80
C SER A 215 -5.78 -6.33 -23.64
N GLN A 216 -6.48 -7.36 -23.14
CA GLN A 216 -6.73 -8.59 -23.90
C GLN A 216 -7.59 -8.34 -25.14
N ILE A 217 -8.67 -7.55 -25.03
CA ILE A 217 -9.53 -7.15 -26.16
C ILE A 217 -8.73 -6.36 -27.22
N GLN A 218 -7.92 -5.39 -26.79
CA GLN A 218 -7.03 -4.64 -27.68
C GLN A 218 -6.02 -5.56 -28.40
N THR A 219 -5.52 -6.59 -27.70
CA THR A 219 -4.62 -7.59 -28.29
C THR A 219 -5.33 -8.44 -29.35
N LEU A 220 -6.61 -8.79 -29.13
CA LEU A 220 -7.41 -9.49 -30.14
C LEU A 220 -7.57 -8.63 -31.41
N HIS A 221 -7.94 -7.36 -31.26
CA HIS A 221 -8.02 -6.43 -32.40
C HIS A 221 -6.69 -6.30 -33.15
N LYS A 222 -5.59 -6.11 -32.43
CA LYS A 222 -4.27 -5.98 -33.05
C LYS A 222 -3.86 -7.20 -33.87
N ARG A 223 -4.27 -8.40 -33.46
CA ARG A 223 -3.90 -9.66 -34.13
C ARG A 223 -4.88 -10.07 -35.23
N PHE A 224 -6.15 -9.71 -35.09
CA PHE A 224 -7.24 -10.33 -35.84
C PHE A 224 -8.24 -9.32 -36.45
N GLY A 225 -8.03 -8.02 -36.29
CA GLY A 225 -8.97 -6.96 -36.69
C GLY A 225 -9.30 -6.90 -38.18
N ASP A 226 -8.39 -7.38 -39.04
CA ASP A 226 -8.59 -7.39 -40.50
C ASP A 226 -9.41 -8.59 -41.00
N ASP A 227 -9.66 -9.59 -40.14
CA ASP A 227 -10.42 -10.79 -40.53
C ASP A 227 -11.93 -10.51 -40.49
N SER A 228 -12.52 -10.39 -41.68
CA SER A 228 -13.95 -10.11 -41.85
C SER A 228 -14.87 -11.15 -41.20
N ARG A 229 -14.39 -12.39 -40.98
CA ARG A 229 -15.15 -13.47 -40.33
C ARG A 229 -15.31 -13.23 -38.83
N LEU A 230 -14.40 -12.47 -38.23
CA LEU A 230 -14.33 -12.24 -36.77
C LEU A 230 -15.06 -10.98 -36.33
N LYS A 231 -15.63 -10.20 -37.28
CA LYS A 231 -16.32 -8.93 -37.01
C LYS A 231 -17.37 -9.03 -35.90
N SER A 232 -18.17 -10.10 -35.88
CA SER A 232 -19.21 -10.26 -34.86
C SER A 232 -18.63 -10.50 -33.46
N SER A 233 -17.58 -11.31 -33.34
CA SER A 233 -16.93 -11.60 -32.05
C SER A 233 -16.17 -10.39 -31.53
N LEU A 234 -15.50 -9.64 -32.42
CA LEU A 234 -14.82 -8.39 -32.06
C LEU A 234 -15.81 -7.30 -31.65
N ALA A 235 -16.95 -7.16 -32.34
CA ALA A 235 -18.00 -6.23 -31.95
C ALA A 235 -18.61 -6.55 -30.58
N ALA A 236 -18.76 -7.84 -30.24
CA ALA A 236 -19.20 -8.25 -28.91
C ALA A 236 -18.16 -7.92 -27.83
N ALA A 237 -16.87 -8.05 -28.14
CA ALA A 237 -15.79 -7.62 -27.25
C ALA A 237 -15.76 -6.09 -27.07
N ASP A 238 -16.04 -5.33 -28.12
CA ASP A 238 -16.13 -3.86 -28.07
C ASP A 238 -17.31 -3.38 -27.21
N ASP A 239 -18.48 -4.02 -27.33
CA ASP A 239 -19.64 -3.74 -26.46
C ASP A 239 -19.31 -4.02 -24.99
N LEU A 240 -18.60 -5.11 -24.70
CA LEU A 240 -18.12 -5.41 -23.36
C LEU A 240 -17.15 -4.33 -22.87
N ASP A 241 -16.16 -3.91 -23.67
CA ASP A 241 -15.22 -2.83 -23.29
C ASP A 241 -15.94 -1.50 -23.04
N HIS A 242 -16.98 -1.19 -23.83
CA HIS A 242 -17.79 -0.01 -23.61
C HIS A 242 -18.50 -0.06 -22.24
N LYS A 243 -19.20 -1.15 -21.93
CA LYS A 243 -19.87 -1.36 -20.63
C LYS A 243 -18.88 -1.31 -19.46
N MET A 244 -17.70 -1.92 -19.61
CA MET A 244 -16.64 -1.86 -18.60
C MET A 244 -16.13 -0.44 -18.39
N SER A 245 -16.00 0.35 -19.46
CA SER A 245 -15.52 1.73 -19.41
C SER A 245 -16.49 2.64 -18.66
N GLU A 246 -17.80 2.45 -18.81
CA GLU A 246 -18.80 3.20 -18.03
C GLU A 246 -18.65 2.99 -16.53
N ILE A 247 -18.31 1.77 -16.10
CA ILE A 247 -18.05 1.44 -14.69
C ILE A 247 -16.73 2.07 -14.23
N GLU A 248 -15.63 1.85 -14.96
CA GLU A 248 -14.32 2.36 -14.59
C GLU A 248 -14.34 3.88 -14.41
N GLN A 249 -15.00 4.61 -15.29
CA GLN A 249 -15.11 6.07 -15.23
C GLN A 249 -15.88 6.59 -13.99
N LYS A 250 -16.66 5.74 -13.31
CA LYS A 250 -17.27 6.05 -12.01
C LYS A 250 -16.37 5.68 -10.84
N LEU A 251 -15.55 4.64 -11.00
CA LEU A 251 -14.63 4.17 -9.98
C LEU A 251 -13.39 5.07 -9.85
N ILE A 252 -12.78 5.48 -10.98
CA ILE A 252 -11.52 6.24 -11.02
C ILE A 252 -11.54 7.30 -12.13
N GLN A 253 -10.85 8.42 -11.92
CA GLN A 253 -10.66 9.41 -12.98
C GLN A 253 -9.63 8.92 -14.01
N VAL A 254 -10.12 8.48 -15.18
CA VAL A 254 -9.28 7.89 -16.25
C VAL A 254 -8.44 8.90 -17.04
N ASN A 255 -8.76 10.19 -16.96
CA ASN A 255 -8.10 11.24 -17.75
C ASN A 255 -6.89 11.87 -17.06
N MET A 256 -6.64 11.56 -15.77
CA MET A 256 -5.49 12.10 -15.06
C MET A 256 -4.17 11.59 -15.67
N LYS A 257 -3.24 12.53 -15.92
CA LYS A 257 -1.88 12.28 -16.44
C LYS A 257 -0.79 12.88 -15.55
N GLY A 258 -1.17 13.32 -14.35
CA GLY A 258 -0.30 13.91 -13.35
C GLY A 258 -1.04 14.05 -12.01
N SER A 259 -0.29 14.27 -10.93
CA SER A 259 -0.80 14.43 -9.58
C SER A 259 -1.79 15.59 -9.45
N GLU A 260 -1.58 16.67 -10.21
CA GLU A 260 -2.47 17.84 -10.24
C GLU A 260 -3.64 17.72 -11.23
N GLY A 261 -3.85 16.53 -11.82
CA GLY A 261 -4.93 16.33 -12.80
C GLY A 261 -6.34 16.57 -12.23
N ASN A 262 -6.50 16.54 -10.91
CA ASN A 262 -7.74 16.91 -10.21
C ASN A 262 -8.11 18.40 -10.34
N LEU A 263 -7.18 19.26 -10.77
CA LEU A 263 -7.48 20.65 -11.11
C LEU A 263 -8.21 20.77 -12.46
N ALA A 264 -8.01 19.80 -13.35
CA ALA A 264 -8.60 19.77 -14.70
C ALA A 264 -9.82 18.85 -14.81
N PHE A 265 -9.90 17.81 -13.97
CA PHE A 265 -10.92 16.78 -14.04
C PHE A 265 -11.57 16.53 -12.67
N PRO A 266 -12.86 16.17 -12.61
CA PRO A 266 -13.54 15.91 -11.34
C PRO A 266 -12.99 14.66 -10.65
N ASN A 267 -12.94 14.69 -9.31
CA ASN A 267 -12.64 13.51 -8.51
C ASN A 267 -13.74 12.46 -8.62
N MET A 268 -13.37 11.20 -8.89
CA MET A 268 -14.24 10.04 -8.86
C MET A 268 -14.13 9.32 -7.51
N LEU A 269 -14.71 8.13 -7.39
CA LEU A 269 -14.78 7.42 -6.11
C LEU A 269 -13.39 7.15 -5.50
N ASN A 270 -12.42 6.72 -6.30
CA ASN A 270 -11.03 6.50 -5.88
C ASN A 270 -10.43 7.75 -5.21
N GLU A 271 -10.47 8.89 -5.91
CA GLU A 271 -9.88 10.14 -5.40
C GLU A 271 -10.63 10.65 -4.17
N ARG A 272 -11.95 10.47 -4.11
CA ARG A 272 -12.77 10.83 -2.93
C ARG A 272 -12.44 9.95 -1.73
N PHE A 273 -12.25 8.65 -1.91
CA PHE A 273 -11.82 7.74 -0.84
C PHE A 273 -10.39 8.02 -0.38
N GLU A 274 -9.48 8.31 -1.31
CA GLU A 274 -8.11 8.73 -0.99
C GLU A 274 -8.13 9.93 -0.04
N THR A 275 -8.80 11.01 -0.43
CA THR A 275 -8.90 12.22 0.39
C THR A 275 -9.60 11.94 1.72
N PHE A 276 -10.69 11.16 1.70
CA PHE A 276 -11.42 10.79 2.91
C PHE A 276 -10.57 9.97 3.89
N SER A 277 -9.70 9.08 3.40
CA SER A 277 -8.82 8.27 4.25
C SER A 277 -7.85 9.14 5.06
N HIS A 278 -7.29 10.20 4.47
CA HIS A 278 -6.43 11.15 5.19
C HIS A 278 -7.22 11.98 6.20
N ILE A 279 -8.47 12.36 5.88
CA ILE A 279 -9.33 13.13 6.79
C ILE A 279 -9.70 12.33 8.04
N ILE A 280 -9.95 11.02 7.91
CA ILE A 280 -10.27 10.17 9.06
C ILE A 280 -9.10 10.15 10.06
N GLU A 281 -7.87 10.09 9.56
CA GLU A 281 -6.66 9.93 10.37
C GLU A 281 -5.93 11.24 10.71
N ALA A 282 -6.52 12.40 10.43
CA ALA A 282 -5.88 13.70 10.68
C ALA A 282 -5.59 13.99 12.18
N GLY A 283 -6.16 13.20 13.09
CA GLY A 283 -5.88 13.25 14.53
C GLY A 283 -6.40 12.00 15.25
N ASP A 284 -6.16 11.88 16.55
CA ASP A 284 -6.55 10.72 17.36
C ASP A 284 -7.91 10.93 18.02
N THR A 285 -8.97 10.87 17.20
CA THR A 285 -10.34 11.18 17.63
C THR A 285 -11.35 10.16 17.09
N GLU A 286 -12.47 10.03 17.79
CA GLU A 286 -13.59 9.19 17.33
C GLU A 286 -14.16 9.74 16.02
N PRO A 287 -14.53 8.88 15.05
CA PRO A 287 -15.20 9.34 13.83
C PRO A 287 -16.46 10.13 14.13
N THR A 288 -16.53 11.33 13.57
CA THR A 288 -17.69 12.19 13.67
C THR A 288 -18.86 11.64 12.86
N LYS A 289 -20.09 12.01 13.22
CA LYS A 289 -21.30 11.63 12.45
C LYS A 289 -21.21 12.01 10.96
N PRO A 290 -20.75 13.22 10.57
CA PRO A 290 -20.54 13.55 9.16
C PRO A 290 -19.53 12.63 8.46
N GLN A 291 -18.43 12.22 9.11
CA GLN A 291 -17.49 11.27 8.51
C GLN A 291 -18.16 9.91 8.26
N LEU A 292 -18.96 9.42 9.21
CA LEU A 292 -19.71 8.17 9.05
C LEU A 292 -20.74 8.27 7.89
N ASP A 293 -21.42 9.42 7.75
CA ASP A 293 -22.38 9.64 6.66
C ASP A 293 -21.71 9.74 5.28
N VAL A 294 -20.51 10.35 5.22
CA VAL A 294 -19.67 10.35 4.02
C VAL A 294 -19.24 8.93 3.66
N PHE A 295 -18.77 8.14 4.63
CA PHE A 295 -18.42 6.74 4.40
C PHE A 295 -19.61 5.95 3.85
N GLN A 296 -20.79 6.10 4.45
CA GLN A 296 -21.99 5.43 3.98
C GLN A 296 -22.31 5.82 2.52
N THR A 297 -22.20 7.10 2.17
CA THR A 297 -22.43 7.58 0.81
C THR A 297 -21.43 6.98 -0.18
N LEU A 298 -20.13 7.06 0.12
CA LEU A 298 -19.07 6.57 -0.77
C LEU A 298 -19.12 5.04 -0.92
N SER A 299 -19.32 4.31 0.18
CA SER A 299 -19.41 2.85 0.16
C SER A 299 -20.63 2.37 -0.63
N THR A 300 -21.81 3.01 -0.47
CA THR A 300 -23.00 2.69 -1.28
C THR A 300 -22.74 2.94 -2.78
N GLN A 301 -22.13 4.06 -3.15
CA GLN A 301 -21.82 4.37 -4.55
C GLN A 301 -20.81 3.38 -5.15
N SER A 302 -19.78 3.01 -4.38
CA SER A 302 -18.79 2.00 -4.79
C SER A 302 -19.44 0.63 -4.98
N GLU A 303 -20.24 0.20 -4.02
CA GLU A 303 -20.92 -1.10 -4.06
C GLU A 303 -21.89 -1.22 -5.24
N GLU A 304 -22.54 -0.13 -5.65
CA GLU A 304 -23.36 -0.10 -6.87
C GLU A 304 -22.53 -0.45 -8.12
N GLN A 305 -21.34 0.16 -8.27
CA GLN A 305 -20.46 -0.09 -9.41
C GLN A 305 -19.82 -1.49 -9.33
N LEU A 306 -19.44 -1.95 -8.14
CA LEU A 306 -18.89 -3.30 -7.94
C LEU A 306 -19.92 -4.40 -8.26
N LYS A 307 -21.21 -4.17 -7.96
CA LYS A 307 -22.29 -5.07 -8.37
C LYS A 307 -22.47 -5.12 -9.88
N LYS A 308 -22.46 -3.95 -10.55
CA LYS A 308 -22.48 -3.89 -12.02
C LYS A 308 -21.29 -4.62 -12.63
N TRP A 309 -20.10 -4.44 -12.06
CA TRP A 309 -18.90 -5.15 -12.50
C TRP A 309 -19.05 -6.67 -12.34
N THR A 310 -19.53 -7.10 -11.17
CA THR A 310 -19.77 -8.52 -10.89
C THR A 310 -20.77 -9.13 -11.88
N GLN A 311 -21.85 -8.42 -12.22
CA GLN A 311 -22.81 -8.87 -13.24
C GLN A 311 -22.18 -9.00 -14.63
N LEU A 312 -21.35 -8.04 -15.07
CA LEU A 312 -20.62 -8.18 -16.33
C LEU A 312 -19.69 -9.40 -16.31
N LYS A 313 -18.98 -9.64 -15.19
CA LYS A 313 -18.12 -10.81 -15.03
C LYS A 313 -18.87 -12.13 -15.11
N THR A 314 -20.04 -12.24 -14.49
CA THR A 314 -20.79 -13.50 -14.42
C THR A 314 -21.62 -13.76 -15.67
N ASP A 315 -22.14 -12.71 -16.29
CA ASP A 315 -23.18 -12.86 -17.31
C ASP A 315 -22.67 -12.56 -18.71
N GLU A 316 -21.85 -11.52 -18.88
CA GLU A 316 -21.45 -11.03 -20.21
C GLU A 316 -20.09 -11.58 -20.65
N VAL A 317 -19.10 -11.64 -19.76
CA VAL A 317 -17.78 -12.20 -20.09
C VAL A 317 -17.87 -13.65 -20.61
N PRO A 318 -18.65 -14.57 -19.99
CA PRO A 318 -18.81 -15.91 -20.52
C PRO A 318 -19.47 -15.95 -21.90
N LYS A 319 -20.51 -15.13 -22.14
CA LYS A 319 -21.17 -15.05 -23.45
C LYS A 319 -20.22 -14.55 -24.55
N VAL A 320 -19.43 -13.53 -24.25
CA VAL A 320 -18.40 -13.03 -25.18
C VAL A 320 -17.35 -14.12 -25.43
N ASN A 321 -16.93 -14.84 -24.39
CA ASN A 321 -16.00 -15.96 -24.52
C ASN A 321 -16.56 -17.12 -25.38
N GLU A 322 -17.86 -17.40 -25.32
CA GLU A 322 -18.49 -18.39 -26.20
C GLU A 322 -18.40 -17.98 -27.68
N LEU A 323 -18.67 -16.70 -28.00
CA LEU A 323 -18.55 -16.15 -29.35
C LEU A 323 -17.10 -16.11 -29.85
N ILE A 324 -16.16 -15.79 -28.98
CA ILE A 324 -14.71 -15.79 -29.26
C ILE A 324 -14.22 -17.22 -29.49
N LYS A 325 -14.69 -18.19 -28.70
CA LYS A 325 -14.34 -19.61 -28.82
C LYS A 325 -14.88 -20.23 -30.11
N GLN A 326 -16.13 -19.94 -30.48
CA GLN A 326 -16.70 -20.37 -31.77
C GLN A 326 -15.87 -19.86 -32.97
N ALA A 327 -15.21 -18.72 -32.79
CA ALA A 327 -14.34 -18.10 -33.76
C ALA A 327 -12.87 -18.54 -33.66
N ASN A 328 -12.54 -19.52 -32.81
CA ASN A 328 -11.19 -20.03 -32.53
C ASN A 328 -10.19 -18.96 -32.04
N LEU A 329 -10.69 -17.96 -31.30
CA LEU A 329 -9.85 -16.92 -30.69
C LEU A 329 -9.48 -17.28 -29.23
N PRO A 330 -8.36 -16.74 -28.71
CA PRO A 330 -8.01 -16.87 -27.30
C PRO A 330 -9.11 -16.30 -26.38
N ALA A 331 -9.49 -17.06 -25.35
CA ALA A 331 -10.50 -16.61 -24.39
C ALA A 331 -9.98 -15.43 -23.55
N LEU A 332 -10.91 -14.55 -23.17
CA LEU A 332 -10.71 -13.49 -22.19
C LEU A 332 -10.68 -14.10 -20.79
N LEU A 333 -9.63 -13.78 -20.02
CA LEU A 333 -9.41 -14.32 -18.69
C LEU A 333 -9.47 -13.19 -17.65
N ILE A 334 -10.07 -13.49 -16.50
CA ILE A 334 -10.06 -12.58 -15.35
C ILE A 334 -9.06 -13.13 -14.35
N THR A 335 -7.99 -12.39 -14.12
CA THR A 335 -6.99 -12.74 -13.11
C THR A 335 -7.33 -12.02 -11.81
N GLU A 336 -7.88 -12.73 -10.84
CA GLU A 336 -8.04 -12.18 -9.49
C GLU A 336 -6.66 -12.06 -8.83
N LYS A 337 -6.26 -10.85 -8.44
CA LYS A 337 -5.10 -10.68 -7.58
C LYS A 337 -5.54 -10.99 -6.16
N LYS A 338 -5.09 -12.12 -5.61
CA LYS A 338 -5.27 -12.40 -4.18
C LYS A 338 -4.50 -11.36 -3.37
N THR A 339 -5.12 -10.85 -2.30
CA THR A 339 -4.46 -10.05 -1.27
C THR A 339 -3.24 -10.84 -0.77
N GLY A 340 -2.04 -10.38 -1.10
CA GLY A 340 -0.77 -11.00 -0.69
C GLY A 340 -0.05 -11.88 -1.72
N GLN A 341 -0.54 -12.03 -2.96
CA GLN A 341 0.25 -12.64 -4.05
C GLN A 341 0.79 -11.58 -5.01
N SER A 342 2.11 -11.59 -5.22
CA SER A 342 2.81 -10.78 -6.21
C SER A 342 2.81 -11.45 -7.60
N TRP A 343 2.97 -10.63 -8.64
CA TRP A 343 3.45 -11.08 -9.95
C TRP A 343 4.90 -11.56 -9.88
#